data_AF-A0A5E4PQG2-F1
#
_entry.id   AF-A0A5E4PQG2-F1
#
_cell.length_a   1.000
_cell.length_b   1.000
_cell.length_c   1.000
_cell.angle_alpha   90.00
_cell.angle_beta   90.00
_cell.angle_gamma   90.00
#
_symmetry.space_group_name_H-M   'P 1'
#
loop_
_entity.id
_entity.type
_entity.pdbx_description
1 polymer ?
#
loop_
_entity_poly.entity_id
_entity_poly.type
_entity_poly.pdbx_seq_one_letter_code
_entity_poly.pdbx_strand_id
1 'polypeptide(L)'
;MKIEDDENMNYRKENAILRTQLETLTPKFDDLDQASRSCNVEIQNIREKKGENLVHLSLAIGKLLCIYLKDSDIRSVHRIAPGSATDRPKNIVLQLTTRRKRDELIAAARARRSLTSEQLFGVSVTPGSGSRFFIAEHQTLKNIISSSAKLDRSQKRRATSLCG
;
A
#
# COMPACT_ATOMS: atom_id res chain seq x y z
N MET A 1 33.76 40.42 16.17
CA MET A 1 34.68 39.71 15.25
C MET A 1 35.09 38.33 15.75
N LYS A 2 36.12 38.12 16.59
CA LYS A 2 36.53 36.74 16.99
C LYS A 2 35.42 35.88 17.63
N ILE A 3 34.58 36.48 18.48
CA ILE A 3 33.47 35.78 19.17
C ILE A 3 32.36 35.37 18.18
N GLU A 4 32.02 36.24 17.22
CA GLU A 4 31.02 35.94 16.19
C GLU A 4 31.48 34.83 15.22
N ASP A 5 32.79 34.76 14.95
CA ASP A 5 33.37 33.72 14.11
C ASP A 5 33.34 32.35 14.84
N ASP A 6 33.62 32.33 16.14
CA ASP A 6 33.55 31.12 16.97
C ASP A 6 32.11 30.60 17.11
N GLU A 7 31.13 31.48 17.30
CA GLU A 7 29.70 31.12 17.32
C GLU A 7 29.23 30.56 15.98
N ASN A 8 29.59 31.21 14.87
CA ASN A 8 29.27 30.71 13.53
C ASN A 8 29.89 29.33 13.25
N MET A 9 31.11 29.10 13.74
CA MET A 9 31.76 27.80 13.64
C MET A 9 31.06 26.74 14.48
N ASN A 10 30.56 27.11 15.67
CA ASN A 10 29.77 26.21 16.50
C ASN A 10 28.44 25.82 15.82
N TYR A 11 27.71 26.80 15.26
CA TYR A 11 26.46 26.54 14.53
C TYR A 11 26.67 25.63 13.33
N ARG A 12 27.79 25.77 12.60
CA ARG A 12 28.11 24.88 11.46
C ARG A 12 28.37 23.45 11.92
N LYS A 13 29.10 23.27 13.03
CA LYS A 13 29.36 21.94 13.61
C LYS A 13 28.05 21.28 14.07
N GLU A 14 27.21 22.01 14.77
CA GLU A 14 25.91 21.50 15.22
C GLU A 14 25.01 21.13 14.04
N ASN A 15 24.92 21.98 13.01
CA ASN A 15 24.19 21.66 11.79
C ASN A 15 24.72 20.41 11.09
N ALA A 16 26.04 20.20 11.05
CA ALA A 16 26.64 19.01 10.47
C ALA A 16 26.22 17.75 11.27
N ILE A 17 26.30 17.80 12.60
CA ILE A 17 25.88 16.71 13.48
C ILE A 17 24.39 16.39 13.30
N LEU A 18 23.53 17.42 13.29
CA LEU A 18 22.09 17.27 13.10
C LEU A 18 21.75 16.64 11.74
N ARG A 19 22.45 17.05 10.67
CA ARG A 19 22.30 16.45 9.34
C ARG A 19 22.68 14.97 9.34
N THR A 20 23.81 14.62 9.94
CA THR A 20 24.24 13.22 10.06
C THR A 20 23.25 12.38 10.88
N GLN A 21 22.68 12.95 11.95
CA GLN A 21 21.63 12.27 12.73
C GLN A 21 20.37 12.06 11.89
N LEU A 22 19.92 13.06 11.13
CA LEU A 22 18.79 12.92 10.22
C LEU A 22 19.02 11.86 9.14
N GLU A 23 20.21 11.84 8.53
CA GLU A 23 20.61 10.83 7.55
C GLU A 23 20.61 9.41 8.15
N THR A 24 20.90 9.29 9.44
CA THR A 24 20.88 8.00 10.16
C THR A 24 19.47 7.59 10.60
N LEU A 25 18.64 8.54 11.01
CA LEU A 25 17.30 8.26 11.55
C LEU A 25 16.24 8.05 10.46
N THR A 26 16.34 8.76 9.35
CA THR A 26 15.40 8.62 8.21
C THR A 26 15.27 7.18 7.71
N PRO A 27 16.35 6.43 7.40
CA PRO A 27 16.22 5.04 6.95
C PRO A 27 15.65 4.12 8.04
N LYS A 28 16.01 4.33 9.31
CA LYS A 28 15.43 3.56 10.42
C LYS A 28 13.92 3.78 10.55
N PHE A 29 13.49 5.02 10.36
CA PHE A 29 12.08 5.35 10.33
C PHE A 29 11.38 4.66 9.15
N ASP A 30 11.97 4.70 7.95
CA ASP A 30 11.41 4.03 6.77
C ASP A 30 11.26 2.51 6.98
N ASP A 31 12.24 1.87 7.62
CA ASP A 31 12.21 0.44 7.93
C ASP A 31 11.09 0.11 8.92
N LEU A 32 10.94 0.91 9.99
CA LEU A 32 9.87 0.75 10.97
C LEU A 32 8.49 1.00 10.34
N ASP A 33 8.38 2.02 9.50
CA ASP A 33 7.15 2.38 8.81
C ASP A 33 6.73 1.27 7.83
N GLN A 34 7.69 0.68 7.10
CA GLN A 34 7.41 -0.49 6.25
C GLN A 34 7.08 -1.74 7.09
N ALA A 35 7.78 -1.98 8.20
CA ALA A 35 7.52 -3.10 9.09
C ALA A 35 6.11 -3.02 9.69
N SER A 36 5.63 -1.81 10.02
CA SER A 36 4.27 -1.59 10.52
C SER A 36 3.18 -2.00 9.51
N ARG A 37 3.50 -1.96 8.20
CA ARG A 37 2.62 -2.37 7.09
C ARG A 37 2.81 -3.82 6.63
N SER A 38 3.67 -4.58 7.30
CA SER A 38 4.01 -5.97 6.91
C SER A 38 2.84 -6.95 6.93
N CYS A 39 1.74 -6.65 7.64
CA CYS A 39 0.52 -7.46 7.62
C CYS A 39 -0.65 -6.77 6.90
N ASN A 40 -0.39 -5.65 6.22
CA ASN A 40 -1.44 -4.84 5.62
C ASN A 40 -1.67 -5.24 4.16
N VAL A 41 -2.94 -5.33 3.82
CA VAL A 41 -3.45 -5.46 2.45
C VAL A 41 -4.15 -4.15 2.09
N GLU A 42 -3.88 -3.64 0.89
CA GLU A 42 -4.63 -2.53 0.31
C GLU A 42 -5.64 -3.07 -0.70
N ILE A 43 -6.90 -2.70 -0.53
CA ILE A 43 -7.99 -3.05 -1.44
C ILE A 43 -8.44 -1.76 -2.12
N GLN A 44 -8.35 -1.75 -3.44
CA GLN A 44 -8.55 -0.56 -4.26
C GLN A 44 -9.81 -0.70 -5.12
N ASN A 45 -10.44 0.44 -5.42
CA ASN A 45 -11.58 0.54 -6.34
C ASN A 45 -12.87 -0.16 -5.88
N ILE A 46 -13.13 -0.19 -4.57
CA ILE A 46 -14.44 -0.58 -4.02
C ILE A 46 -15.25 0.67 -3.72
N ARG A 47 -16.45 0.78 -4.31
CA ARG A 47 -17.39 1.89 -4.11
C ARG A 47 -17.70 2.10 -2.62
N GLU A 48 -17.88 3.36 -2.24
CA GLU A 48 -18.22 3.76 -0.87
C GLU A 48 -19.73 3.64 -0.64
N LYS A 49 -20.13 3.13 0.53
CA LYS A 49 -21.54 3.06 0.94
C LYS A 49 -21.69 3.61 2.36
N LYS A 50 -22.68 4.47 2.56
CA LYS A 50 -23.02 4.98 3.90
C LYS A 50 -23.39 3.81 4.82
N GLY A 51 -22.74 3.74 5.98
CA GLY A 51 -22.97 2.67 6.98
C GLY A 51 -22.42 1.31 6.58
N GLU A 52 -21.39 1.24 5.73
CA GLU A 52 -20.75 -0.02 5.38
C GLU A 52 -20.02 -0.68 6.56
N ASN A 53 -20.04 -2.00 6.61
CA ASN A 53 -19.26 -2.79 7.55
C ASN A 53 -18.03 -3.36 6.83
N LEU A 54 -16.88 -2.73 7.05
CA LEU A 54 -15.62 -3.11 6.39
C LEU A 54 -15.10 -4.48 6.85
N VAL A 55 -15.43 -4.92 8.08
CA VAL A 55 -15.08 -6.26 8.58
C VAL A 55 -15.84 -7.30 7.76
N HIS A 56 -17.16 -7.14 7.65
CA HIS A 56 -18.00 -8.04 6.85
C HIS A 56 -17.58 -8.05 5.36
N LEU A 57 -17.25 -6.89 4.80
CA LEU A 57 -16.70 -6.78 3.44
C LEU A 57 -15.39 -7.57 3.29
N SER A 58 -14.49 -7.49 4.28
CA SER A 58 -13.23 -8.23 4.27
C SER A 58 -13.46 -9.74 4.32
N LEU A 59 -14.41 -10.21 5.13
CA LEU A 59 -14.82 -11.62 5.15
C LEU A 59 -15.40 -12.07 3.81
N ALA A 60 -16.24 -11.23 3.18
CA ALA A 60 -16.82 -11.52 1.87
C ALA A 60 -15.74 -11.63 0.78
N ILE A 61 -14.72 -10.76 0.81
CA ILE A 61 -13.54 -10.86 -0.07
C ILE A 61 -12.79 -12.17 0.18
N GLY A 62 -12.57 -12.56 1.44
CA GLY A 62 -11.97 -13.85 1.77
C GLY A 62 -12.72 -15.02 1.15
N LYS A 63 -14.06 -15.07 1.34
CA LYS A 63 -14.94 -16.07 0.71
C LYS A 63 -14.84 -16.05 -0.82
N LEU A 64 -14.88 -14.86 -1.42
CA LEU A 64 -14.73 -14.69 -2.88
C LEU A 64 -13.38 -15.18 -3.39
N LEU A 65 -12.33 -15.18 -2.58
CA LEU A 65 -11.01 -15.69 -2.93
C LEU A 65 -10.78 -17.14 -2.50
N CYS A 66 -11.80 -17.81 -1.96
CA CYS A 66 -11.70 -19.14 -1.36
C CYS A 66 -10.68 -19.22 -0.22
N ILE A 67 -10.51 -18.13 0.52
CA ILE A 67 -9.67 -18.04 1.70
C ILE A 67 -10.57 -17.94 2.92
N TYR A 68 -10.35 -18.84 3.87
CA TYR A 68 -11.02 -18.77 5.15
C TYR A 68 -10.43 -17.63 5.98
N LEU A 69 -11.24 -16.60 6.19
CA LEU A 69 -10.93 -15.44 7.01
C LEU A 69 -11.96 -15.38 8.16
N LYS A 70 -11.48 -15.18 9.38
CA LYS A 70 -12.31 -14.92 10.57
C LYS A 70 -12.16 -13.49 11.04
N ASP A 71 -13.11 -13.02 11.84
CA ASP A 71 -12.99 -11.73 12.53
C ASP A 71 -11.72 -11.64 13.38
N SER A 72 -11.32 -12.75 14.01
CA SER A 72 -10.07 -12.83 14.79
C SER A 72 -8.80 -12.64 13.95
N ASP A 73 -8.87 -12.80 12.63
CA ASP A 73 -7.74 -12.58 11.73
C ASP A 73 -7.58 -11.10 11.35
N ILE A 74 -8.57 -10.26 11.66
CA ILE A 74 -8.61 -8.84 11.30
C ILE A 74 -8.22 -8.02 12.54
N ARG A 75 -7.05 -7.38 12.47
CA ARG A 75 -6.58 -6.48 13.53
C ARG A 75 -7.19 -5.10 13.43
N SER A 76 -7.27 -4.56 12.22
CA SER A 76 -7.94 -3.29 11.95
C SER A 76 -8.33 -3.20 10.47
N VAL A 77 -9.38 -2.43 10.18
CA VAL A 77 -9.80 -2.14 8.81
C VAL A 77 -10.38 -0.74 8.73
N HIS A 78 -9.93 0.05 7.76
CA HIS A 78 -10.38 1.43 7.59
C HIS A 78 -10.16 1.90 6.15
N ARG A 79 -10.88 2.96 5.75
CA ARG A 79 -10.64 3.64 4.48
C ARG A 79 -9.54 4.69 4.61
N ILE A 80 -8.67 4.77 3.62
CA ILE A 80 -7.62 5.78 3.50
C ILE A 80 -7.91 6.62 2.25
N ALA A 81 -7.85 7.94 2.42
CA ALA A 81 -7.98 8.86 1.31
C ALA A 81 -6.79 8.71 0.35
N PRO A 82 -7.02 8.77 -0.97
CA PRO A 82 -5.91 8.92 -1.90
C PRO A 82 -5.12 10.19 -1.56
N GLY A 83 -3.79 10.14 -1.68
CA GLY A 83 -2.90 11.24 -1.32
C GLY A 83 -3.12 12.53 -2.14
N SER A 84 -3.92 12.45 -3.21
CA SER A 84 -4.41 13.59 -3.97
C SER A 84 -5.93 13.59 -4.02
N ALA A 85 -6.54 14.77 -4.11
CA ALA A 85 -7.98 14.90 -4.33
C ALA A 85 -8.31 14.26 -5.69
N THR A 86 -8.93 13.09 -5.65
CA THR A 86 -9.39 12.38 -6.84
C THR A 86 -10.84 11.98 -6.63
N ASP A 87 -11.59 11.87 -7.72
CA ASP A 87 -12.96 11.33 -7.72
C ASP A 87 -12.98 9.79 -7.54
N ARG A 88 -11.84 9.19 -7.20
CA ARG A 88 -11.72 7.74 -6.98
C ARG A 88 -12.18 7.40 -5.57
N PRO A 89 -12.85 6.26 -5.39
CA PRO A 89 -13.23 5.81 -4.07
C PRO A 89 -12.00 5.59 -3.20
N LYS A 90 -12.11 5.90 -1.91
CA LYS A 90 -11.04 5.70 -0.92
C LYS A 90 -10.65 4.23 -0.85
N ASN A 91 -9.35 3.96 -0.80
CA ASN A 91 -8.84 2.61 -0.66
C ASN A 91 -9.13 2.08 0.74
N ILE A 92 -9.26 0.76 0.88
CA ILE A 92 -9.43 0.10 2.18
C ILE A 92 -8.08 -0.51 2.56
N VAL A 93 -7.60 -0.19 3.76
CA VAL A 93 -6.46 -0.88 4.35
C VAL A 93 -6.96 -1.88 5.37
N LEU A 94 -6.65 -3.15 5.12
CA LEU A 94 -6.95 -4.28 5.97
C LEU A 94 -5.66 -4.76 6.63
N GLN A 95 -5.54 -4.59 7.94
CA GLN A 95 -4.44 -5.13 8.73
C GLN A 95 -4.83 -6.50 9.28
N LEU A 96 -4.07 -7.51 8.89
CA LEU A 96 -4.27 -8.89 9.34
C LEU A 96 -3.40 -9.22 10.54
N THR A 97 -3.74 -10.27 11.27
CA THR A 97 -2.93 -10.76 12.41
C THR A 97 -1.58 -11.30 11.98
N THR A 98 -1.50 -11.90 10.78
CA THR A 98 -0.27 -12.54 10.30
C THR A 98 0.06 -12.16 8.87
N ARG A 99 1.36 -12.04 8.59
CA ARG A 99 1.90 -11.84 7.23
C ARG A 99 1.51 -12.99 6.29
N ARG A 100 1.42 -14.22 6.81
CA ARG A 100 1.01 -15.40 6.04
C ARG A 100 -0.41 -15.23 5.47
N LYS A 101 -1.36 -14.74 6.27
CA LYS A 101 -2.74 -14.48 5.81
C LYS A 101 -2.81 -13.39 4.75
N ARG A 102 -2.00 -12.34 4.93
CA ARG A 102 -1.83 -11.27 3.92
C ARG A 102 -1.34 -11.85 2.58
N ASP A 103 -0.30 -12.66 2.62
CA ASP A 103 0.31 -13.24 1.41
C ASP A 103 -0.64 -14.22 0.71
N GLU A 104 -1.39 -15.01 1.48
CA GLU A 104 -2.46 -15.89 0.97
C GLU A 104 -3.50 -15.09 0.18
N LEU A 105 -4.02 -13.99 0.75
CA LEU A 105 -5.01 -13.11 0.10
C LEU A 105 -4.47 -12.48 -1.17
N ILE A 106 -3.25 -11.93 -1.14
CA ILE A 106 -2.63 -11.31 -2.32
C ILE A 106 -2.39 -12.35 -3.42
N ALA A 107 -1.91 -13.55 -3.06
CA ALA A 107 -1.67 -14.63 -4.02
C ALA A 107 -2.96 -15.09 -4.70
N ALA A 108 -4.02 -15.33 -3.93
CA ALA A 108 -5.32 -15.72 -4.47
C ALA A 108 -5.93 -14.63 -5.37
N ALA A 109 -5.80 -13.36 -4.97
CA ALA A 109 -6.25 -12.24 -5.79
C ALA A 109 -5.48 -12.13 -7.11
N ARG A 110 -4.16 -12.36 -7.10
CA ARG A 110 -3.35 -12.38 -8.33
C ARG A 110 -3.71 -13.54 -9.25
N ALA A 111 -4.07 -14.70 -8.70
CA ALA A 111 -4.54 -15.84 -9.47
C ALA A 111 -5.91 -15.55 -10.12
N ARG A 112 -6.78 -14.78 -9.45
CA ARG A 112 -8.10 -14.37 -9.94
C ARG A 112 -8.04 -12.95 -10.54
N ARG A 113 -7.55 -12.81 -11.78
CA ARG A 113 -7.36 -11.50 -12.45
C ARG A 113 -8.64 -10.69 -12.73
N SER A 114 -9.82 -11.25 -12.52
CA SER A 114 -11.12 -10.67 -12.89
C SER A 114 -12.08 -10.55 -11.70
N LEU A 115 -11.60 -9.99 -10.59
CA LEU A 115 -12.44 -9.65 -9.43
C LEU A 115 -13.28 -8.41 -9.72
N THR A 116 -14.59 -8.50 -9.51
CA THR A 116 -15.50 -7.36 -9.66
C THR A 116 -16.24 -7.08 -8.36
N SER A 117 -16.52 -5.80 -8.11
CA SER A 117 -17.17 -5.36 -6.87
C SER A 117 -18.57 -5.95 -6.72
N GLU A 118 -19.24 -6.24 -7.82
CA GLU A 118 -20.59 -6.80 -7.85
C GLU A 118 -20.63 -8.25 -7.38
N GLN A 119 -19.54 -9.01 -7.57
CA GLN A 119 -19.39 -10.34 -6.99
C GLN A 119 -19.37 -10.29 -5.45
N LEU A 120 -18.92 -9.19 -4.85
CA LEU A 120 -18.94 -9.00 -3.39
C LEU A 120 -20.33 -8.67 -2.86
N PHE A 121 -21.12 -7.94 -3.64
CA PHE A 121 -22.45 -7.49 -3.25
C PHE A 121 -23.58 -8.44 -3.66
N GLY A 122 -23.24 -9.56 -4.32
CA GLY A 122 -24.23 -10.54 -4.81
C GLY A 122 -25.14 -9.98 -5.91
N VAL A 123 -24.69 -8.93 -6.61
CA VAL A 123 -25.45 -8.30 -7.69
C VAL A 123 -25.09 -9.01 -9.00
N SER A 124 -26.07 -9.62 -9.63
CA SER A 124 -25.90 -10.20 -10.97
C SER A 124 -25.73 -9.06 -11.98
N VAL A 125 -24.53 -8.93 -12.53
CA VAL A 125 -24.22 -8.04 -13.65
C VAL A 125 -23.92 -8.87 -14.88
N THR A 126 -24.25 -8.30 -16.04
CA THR A 126 -23.81 -8.81 -17.34
C THR A 126 -22.29 -9.00 -17.34
N PRO A 127 -21.76 -10.14 -17.84
CA PRO A 127 -20.32 -10.36 -17.95
C PRO A 127 -19.63 -9.18 -18.64
N GLY A 128 -18.66 -8.56 -17.97
CA GLY A 128 -17.91 -7.42 -18.51
C GLY A 128 -18.36 -6.03 -18.07
N SER A 129 -19.52 -5.89 -17.41
CA SER A 129 -20.02 -4.58 -16.93
C SER A 129 -19.62 -4.24 -15.49
N GLY A 130 -18.93 -5.14 -14.79
CA GLY A 130 -18.59 -4.99 -13.38
C GLY A 130 -17.35 -4.11 -13.12
N SER A 131 -17.42 -3.30 -12.07
CA SER A 131 -16.31 -2.46 -11.62
C SER A 131 -15.24 -3.34 -10.99
N ARG A 132 -14.08 -3.46 -11.65
CA ARG A 132 -12.97 -4.30 -11.14
C ARG A 132 -12.36 -3.69 -9.88
N PHE A 133 -12.03 -4.53 -8.91
CA PHE A 133 -11.28 -4.11 -7.73
C PHE A 133 -9.96 -4.86 -7.65
N PHE A 134 -8.99 -4.27 -6.95
CA PHE A 134 -7.63 -4.80 -6.87
C PHE A 134 -7.23 -5.01 -5.42
N ILE A 135 -6.39 -6.02 -5.20
CA ILE A 135 -5.81 -6.30 -3.89
C ILE A 135 -4.30 -6.30 -4.04
N ALA A 136 -3.63 -5.47 -3.24
CA ALA A 136 -2.20 -5.27 -3.28
C ALA A 136 -1.59 -5.28 -1.87
N GLU A 137 -0.27 -5.37 -1.81
CA GLU A 137 0.47 -5.10 -0.58
C GLU A 137 0.45 -3.60 -0.29
N HIS A 138 0.20 -3.21 0.96
CA HIS A 138 0.30 -1.81 1.37
C HIS A 138 1.79 -1.46 1.58
N GLN A 139 2.34 -0.63 0.70
CA GLN A 139 3.75 -0.20 0.75
C GLN A 139 3.89 1.28 1.09
N THR A 140 5.06 1.66 1.62
CA THR A 140 5.45 3.07 1.78
C THR A 140 5.58 3.78 0.43
N LEU A 141 5.42 5.10 0.41
CA LEU A 141 5.64 5.92 -0.79
C LEU A 141 7.05 5.72 -1.37
N LYS A 142 8.06 5.66 -0.52
CA LYS A 142 9.45 5.37 -0.92
C LYS A 142 9.56 4.05 -1.69
N ASN A 143 8.91 2.99 -1.20
CA ASN A 143 8.91 1.68 -1.85
C ASN A 143 8.11 1.68 -3.15
N ILE A 144 6.98 2.39 -3.22
CA ILE A 144 6.18 2.57 -4.44
C ILE A 144 7.01 3.27 -5.54
N ILE A 145 7.72 4.35 -5.20
CA ILE A 145 8.59 5.06 -6.15
C ILE A 145 9.72 4.14 -6.63
N SER A 146 10.35 3.41 -5.71
CA SER A 146 11.45 2.50 -6.05
C SER A 146 11.01 1.33 -6.96
N SER A 147 9.81 0.80 -6.74
CA SER A 147 9.26 -0.31 -7.53
C SER A 147 8.79 0.17 -8.91
N SER A 148 8.17 1.35 -8.98
CA SER A 148 7.80 2.00 -10.24
C SER A 148 9.03 2.28 -11.12
N ALA A 149 10.12 2.77 -10.52
CA ALA A 149 11.38 2.99 -11.23
C ALA A 149 12.03 1.69 -11.74
N LYS A 150 11.89 0.58 -11.01
CA LYS A 150 12.37 -0.75 -11.45
C LYS A 150 11.56 -1.28 -12.63
N LEU A 151 10.24 -1.07 -12.64
CA LEU A 151 9.36 -1.46 -13.74
C LEU A 151 9.71 -0.70 -15.03
N ASP A 152 9.91 0.61 -14.96
CA ASP A 152 10.32 1.43 -16.11
C ASP A 152 11.66 0.95 -16.71
N ARG A 153 12.67 0.72 -15.85
CA ARG A 153 13.95 0.14 -16.28
C ARG A 153 13.79 -1.22 -16.96
N SER A 154 12.91 -2.09 -16.44
CA SER A 154 12.66 -3.42 -17.04
C SER A 154 11.96 -3.32 -18.39
N GLN A 155 11.04 -2.37 -18.57
CA GLN A 155 10.34 -2.15 -19.83
C GLN A 155 11.29 -1.56 -20.88
N LYS A 156 12.13 -0.59 -20.50
CA LYS A 156 13.15 -0.01 -21.38
C LYS A 156 14.16 -1.04 -21.88
N ARG A 157 14.62 -1.96 -21.01
CA ARG A 157 15.52 -3.07 -21.39
C ARG A 157 14.88 -4.05 -22.38
N ARG A 158 13.59 -4.37 -22.22
CA ARG A 158 12.84 -5.22 -23.16
C ARG A 158 12.61 -4.53 -24.51
N ALA A 159 12.33 -3.23 -24.52
CA ALA A 159 12.16 -2.47 -25.77
C ALA A 159 13.46 -2.43 -26.57
N THR A 160 14.62 -2.25 -25.91
CA THR A 160 15.93 -2.27 -26.58
C THR A 160 16.35 -3.65 -27.11
N SER A 161 15.82 -4.75 -26.58
CA SER A 161 16.12 -6.10 -27.08
C SER A 161 15.22 -6.57 -28.22
N LEU A 162 14.13 -5.84 -28.52
CA LEU A 162 13.18 -6.14 -29.59
C LEU A 162 13.47 -5.34 -30.88
N CYS A 163 14.41 -4.39 -30.82
CA CYS A 163 14.83 -3.55 -31.95
C CYS A 163 16.25 -3.89 -32.46
N GLY A 164 16.76 -5.08 -32.16
CA GLY A 164 18.08 -5.56 -32.59
C GLY A 164 17.99 -6.88 -33.32
#